data_AF-A0A6J7LMI7-F1
#
_entry.id   AF-A0A6J7LMI7-F1
#
_cell.length_a   1.000
_cell.length_b   1.000
_cell.length_c   1.000
_cell.angle_alpha   90.00
_cell.angle_beta   90.00
_cell.angle_gamma   90.00
#
_symmetry.space_group_name_H-M   'P 1'
#
loop_
_entity.id
_entity.type
_entity.pdbx_description
1 polymer ?
#
loop_
_entity_poly.entity_id
_entity_poly.type
_entity_poly.pdbx_seq_one_letter_code
_entity_poly.pdbx_strand_id
1 'polypeptide(L)'
;MFPNRPRRPVVVRIRVTRVRRLRQRLVGRSVAAQAADAVVPAAGQVPVPVPALALVLDQVRDLAQAVDHPVVLVGQPPAPVRDRAVLLVDRADARVRREDPLMNFFEASMKINEAEILDIETAELLVRLENSGDVLYNELAARLNNEEAAELLRKNGREEVGHARRVMKVISLKTGTEYVPSAEVLEKFEVDLPDSVDASALPMIVEGELQGDLGYQKWASHETDPEIIELLLRNGREETKHAERIKQAIEILASAEVAQ
;
A
#
# COMPACT_ATOMS: atom_id res chain seq x y z
N MET A 1 11.48 -9.26 -61.20
CA MET A 1 10.10 -9.77 -61.10
C MET A 1 10.16 -11.16 -60.48
N PHE A 2 9.85 -11.30 -59.18
CA PHE A 2 9.73 -12.59 -58.50
C PHE A 2 8.25 -12.84 -58.22
N PRO A 3 7.69 -14.04 -58.49
CA PRO A 3 6.28 -14.27 -58.28
C PRO A 3 5.98 -14.50 -56.80
N ASN A 4 4.98 -13.76 -56.33
CA ASN A 4 4.42 -13.79 -54.98
C ASN A 4 3.72 -15.15 -54.75
N ARG A 5 4.19 -15.96 -53.79
CA ARG A 5 3.47 -17.17 -53.35
C ARG A 5 2.62 -16.86 -52.12
N PRO A 6 1.33 -17.26 -52.08
CA PRO A 6 0.48 -17.02 -50.92
C PRO A 6 0.91 -17.91 -49.74
N ARG A 7 1.02 -17.29 -48.55
CA ARG A 7 1.28 -17.99 -47.29
C ARG A 7 0.03 -18.78 -46.88
N ARG A 8 0.18 -20.07 -46.62
CA ARG A 8 -0.88 -20.92 -46.04
C ARG A 8 -1.04 -20.61 -44.54
N PRO A 9 -2.27 -20.68 -44.00
CA PRO A 9 -2.49 -20.49 -42.56
C PRO A 9 -1.96 -21.69 -41.77
N VAL A 10 -1.24 -21.39 -40.69
CA VAL A 10 -0.79 -22.39 -39.71
C VAL A 10 -1.91 -22.60 -38.70
N VAL A 11 -2.54 -23.78 -38.72
CA VAL A 11 -3.50 -24.19 -37.70
C VAL A 11 -2.73 -24.87 -36.56
N VAL A 12 -2.57 -24.18 -35.44
CA VAL A 12 -2.00 -24.76 -34.22
C VAL A 12 -3.11 -25.49 -33.45
N ARG A 13 -3.08 -26.82 -33.44
CA ARG A 13 -3.93 -27.65 -32.57
C ARG A 13 -3.24 -27.85 -31.23
N ILE A 14 -3.70 -27.16 -30.19
CA ILE A 14 -3.27 -27.39 -28.81
C ILE A 14 -4.02 -28.62 -28.27
N ARG A 15 -3.29 -29.69 -27.93
CA ARG A 15 -3.84 -30.83 -27.18
C ARG A 15 -3.89 -30.48 -25.69
N VAL A 16 -5.08 -30.38 -25.12
CA VAL A 16 -5.27 -30.29 -23.67
C VAL A 16 -5.27 -31.70 -23.09
N THR A 17 -4.20 -32.05 -22.37
CA THR A 17 -4.09 -33.34 -21.67
C THR A 17 -4.38 -33.14 -20.19
N ARG A 18 -5.55 -33.65 -19.77
CA ARG A 18 -6.03 -33.99 -18.41
C ARG A 18 -5.14 -33.60 -17.20
N VAL A 19 -5.63 -32.65 -16.39
CA VAL A 19 -5.30 -32.55 -14.95
C VAL A 19 -6.50 -33.08 -14.15
N ARG A 20 -6.47 -34.37 -13.84
CA ARG A 20 -7.32 -34.99 -12.80
C ARG A 20 -6.37 -35.79 -11.91
N ARG A 21 -6.11 -35.27 -10.70
CA ARG A 21 -5.74 -35.94 -9.44
C ARG A 21 -4.85 -35.01 -8.60
N LEU A 22 -5.46 -34.06 -7.88
CA LEU A 22 -4.97 -33.59 -6.58
C LEU A 22 -6.05 -32.80 -5.81
N ARG A 23 -7.30 -33.28 -5.82
CA ARG A 23 -8.37 -32.80 -4.94
C ARG A 23 -9.01 -34.02 -4.29
N GLN A 24 -8.32 -34.60 -3.32
CA GLN A 24 -8.83 -35.57 -2.34
C GLN A 24 -7.66 -35.99 -1.44
N ARG A 25 -7.19 -35.09 -0.56
CA ARG A 25 -6.32 -35.46 0.57
C ARG A 25 -6.18 -34.40 1.69
N LEU A 26 -7.06 -33.41 1.75
CA LEU A 26 -7.05 -32.37 2.80
C LEU A 26 -8.44 -32.11 3.39
N VAL A 27 -9.29 -33.13 3.44
CA VAL A 27 -10.49 -33.13 4.27
C VAL A 27 -10.56 -34.50 4.95
N GLY A 28 -10.10 -34.57 6.19
CA GLY A 28 -10.22 -35.76 7.03
C GLY A 28 -9.01 -35.99 7.94
N ARG A 29 -9.23 -35.76 9.25
CA ARG A 29 -8.33 -35.85 10.43
C ARG A 29 -7.92 -34.45 10.91
N SER A 30 -8.24 -33.96 12.11
CA SER A 30 -8.53 -34.58 13.42
C SER A 30 -9.71 -33.84 14.08
N VAL A 31 -10.77 -34.50 14.55
CA VAL A 31 -10.92 -35.20 15.84
C VAL A 31 -10.60 -34.32 17.05
N ALA A 32 -11.67 -34.08 17.82
CA ALA A 32 -11.75 -33.51 19.14
C ALA A 32 -10.76 -34.09 20.15
N ALA A 33 -10.18 -33.23 21.00
CA ALA A 33 -9.77 -33.58 22.35
C ALA A 33 -9.58 -32.33 23.23
N GLN A 34 -10.36 -32.30 24.32
CA GLN A 34 -10.02 -31.81 25.66
C GLN A 34 -9.90 -30.30 25.93
N ALA A 35 -10.99 -29.80 26.51
CA ALA A 35 -10.95 -28.83 27.60
C ALA A 35 -10.51 -29.51 28.90
N ALA A 36 -9.62 -28.86 29.67
CA ALA A 36 -9.74 -28.58 31.11
C ALA A 36 -8.38 -28.24 31.74
N ASP A 37 -8.43 -27.29 32.68
CA ASP A 37 -7.48 -26.93 33.73
C ASP A 37 -6.19 -26.16 33.38
N ALA A 38 -6.25 -24.84 33.61
CA ALA A 38 -5.12 -24.08 34.13
C ALA A 38 -5.59 -23.04 35.16
N VAL A 39 -5.08 -23.22 36.38
CA VAL A 39 -5.27 -22.42 37.58
C VAL A 39 -4.44 -21.14 37.50
N VAL A 40 -5.04 -20.02 37.90
CA VAL A 40 -4.41 -18.71 38.13
C VAL A 40 -3.53 -18.74 39.38
N PRO A 41 -2.41 -17.99 39.41
CA PRO A 41 -2.29 -17.02 40.49
C PRO A 41 -1.93 -15.61 40.00
N ALA A 42 -2.44 -14.65 40.76
CA ALA A 42 -2.36 -13.22 40.54
C ALA A 42 -1.12 -12.58 41.20
N ALA A 43 -0.86 -11.34 40.77
CA ALA A 43 -0.21 -10.22 41.44
C ALA A 43 1.26 -9.90 41.06
N GLY A 44 1.44 -8.67 40.57
CA GLY A 44 2.73 -8.01 40.38
C GLY A 44 2.70 -6.79 39.46
N GLN A 45 1.71 -5.90 39.58
CA GLN A 45 1.69 -4.63 38.86
C GLN A 45 2.68 -3.63 39.48
N VAL A 46 3.62 -3.15 38.67
CA VAL A 46 4.36 -1.91 38.89
C VAL A 46 3.98 -0.95 37.75
N PRO A 47 3.54 0.29 38.02
CA PRO A 47 3.20 1.24 36.98
C PRO A 47 4.48 1.90 36.45
N VAL A 48 4.71 1.85 35.14
CA VAL A 48 5.73 2.66 34.46
C VAL A 48 5.00 3.75 33.66
N PRO A 49 5.37 5.03 33.81
CA PRO A 49 4.64 6.14 33.22
C PRO A 49 4.98 6.33 31.72
N VAL A 50 3.94 6.56 30.93
CA VAL A 50 3.98 7.02 29.52
C VAL A 50 3.88 8.55 29.51
N PRO A 51 4.65 9.25 28.65
CA PRO A 51 3.98 10.13 27.68
C PRO A 51 4.72 10.18 26.33
N ALA A 52 4.21 9.40 25.37
CA ALA A 52 4.34 9.59 23.92
C ALA A 52 3.26 8.78 23.18
N LEU A 53 2.76 7.72 23.83
CA LEU A 53 1.75 6.78 23.34
C LEU A 53 0.27 7.23 23.42
N ALA A 54 -0.03 8.44 23.90
CA ALA A 54 -1.41 8.88 24.12
C ALA A 54 -2.03 9.75 23.00
N LEU A 55 -1.22 10.32 22.09
CA LEU A 55 -1.78 11.17 21.02
C LEU A 55 -2.27 10.39 19.78
N VAL A 56 -1.77 9.17 19.56
CA VAL A 56 -2.05 8.39 18.33
C VAL A 56 -3.26 7.45 18.49
N LEU A 57 -3.59 7.03 19.72
CA LEU A 57 -4.72 6.11 19.97
C LEU A 57 -6.04 6.82 20.34
N ASP A 58 -6.01 8.08 20.79
CA ASP A 58 -7.23 8.83 21.10
C ASP A 58 -8.00 9.25 19.84
N GLN A 59 -7.30 9.52 18.72
CA GLN A 59 -7.94 9.92 17.47
C GLN A 59 -8.66 8.78 16.73
N VAL A 60 -8.38 7.51 17.06
CA VAL A 60 -9.04 6.34 16.43
C VAL A 60 -10.26 5.87 17.24
N ARG A 61 -10.37 6.22 18.52
CA ARG A 61 -11.46 5.75 19.39
C ARG A 61 -12.75 6.60 19.29
N ASP A 62 -12.66 7.87 18.96
CA ASP A 62 -13.82 8.78 18.93
C ASP A 62 -14.75 8.62 17.72
N LEU A 63 -14.35 7.87 16.68
CA LEU A 63 -15.18 7.60 15.50
C LEU A 63 -16.09 6.37 15.62
N ALA A 64 -15.91 5.54 16.64
CA ALA A 64 -16.70 4.31 16.82
C ALA A 64 -18.04 4.51 17.57
N GLN A 65 -18.37 5.73 18.02
CA GLN A 65 -19.59 6.02 18.80
C GLN A 65 -20.64 6.89 18.09
N ALA A 66 -20.42 7.27 16.82
CA ALA A 66 -21.32 8.18 16.10
C ALA A 66 -22.06 7.48 14.94
N VAL A 67 -22.73 6.34 15.18
CA VAL A 67 -23.75 5.85 14.24
C VAL A 67 -24.91 5.21 15.00
N ASP A 68 -25.81 6.04 15.52
CA ASP A 68 -27.18 5.63 15.78
C ASP A 68 -28.10 6.76 15.32
N HIS A 69 -28.65 6.64 14.10
CA HIS A 69 -30.00 7.07 13.71
C HIS A 69 -30.30 6.81 12.20
N PRO A 70 -31.58 6.62 11.82
CA PRO A 70 -31.97 5.83 10.65
C PRO A 70 -32.08 6.65 9.36
N VAL A 71 -31.73 6.02 8.22
CA VAL A 71 -31.89 6.59 6.88
C VAL A 71 -33.30 6.30 6.34
N VAL A 72 -34.03 7.37 6.00
CA VAL A 72 -35.25 7.32 5.18
C VAL A 72 -34.85 7.43 3.70
N LEU A 73 -35.24 6.44 2.88
CA LEU A 73 -35.04 6.45 1.43
C LEU A 73 -36.18 7.20 0.73
N VAL A 74 -35.85 8.28 0.02
CA VAL A 74 -36.70 8.88 -1.02
C VAL A 74 -35.93 8.90 -2.33
N GLY A 75 -36.50 8.28 -3.36
CA GLY A 75 -35.86 8.03 -4.65
C GLY A 75 -35.62 9.29 -5.49
N GLN A 76 -34.53 9.28 -6.27
CA GLN A 76 -34.26 10.25 -7.34
C GLN A 76 -34.38 9.61 -8.74
N PRO A 77 -34.87 10.36 -9.74
CA PRO A 77 -35.01 9.93 -11.14
C PRO A 77 -33.67 10.04 -11.92
N PRO A 78 -33.57 9.42 -13.12
CA PRO A 78 -32.29 9.28 -13.83
C PRO A 78 -31.75 10.59 -14.40
N ALA A 79 -30.42 10.74 -14.35
CA ALA A 79 -29.68 11.90 -14.84
C ALA A 79 -29.56 11.95 -16.38
N PRO A 80 -29.49 13.15 -16.99
CA PRO A 80 -29.31 13.31 -18.43
C PRO A 80 -27.86 13.15 -18.87
N VAL A 81 -27.69 12.59 -20.08
CA VAL A 81 -26.42 12.45 -20.81
C VAL A 81 -25.78 13.82 -21.00
N ARG A 82 -24.52 14.01 -20.55
CA ARG A 82 -23.74 15.22 -20.80
C ARG A 82 -22.72 15.01 -21.92
N ASP A 83 -22.78 15.95 -22.85
CA ASP A 83 -21.95 16.08 -24.03
C ASP A 83 -20.49 16.41 -23.68
N ARG A 84 -19.58 15.93 -24.53
CA ARG A 84 -18.12 16.02 -24.38
C ARG A 84 -17.66 17.45 -24.71
N ALA A 85 -17.40 18.27 -23.68
CA ALA A 85 -16.69 19.53 -23.82
C ALA A 85 -15.40 19.52 -22.99
N VAL A 86 -14.28 19.72 -23.69
CA VAL A 86 -12.91 19.76 -23.19
C VAL A 86 -12.75 20.90 -22.19
N LEU A 87 -12.51 20.57 -20.93
CA LEU A 87 -12.00 21.52 -19.93
C LEU A 87 -10.48 21.63 -20.12
N LEU A 88 -10.07 22.61 -20.93
CA LEU A 88 -8.73 23.18 -20.85
C LEU A 88 -8.64 23.91 -19.50
N VAL A 89 -8.08 23.25 -18.49
CA VAL A 89 -7.73 23.90 -17.23
C VAL A 89 -6.51 24.76 -17.49
N ASP A 90 -6.66 26.05 -17.28
CA ASP A 90 -5.64 27.07 -17.49
C ASP A 90 -4.45 26.80 -16.54
N ARG A 91 -3.28 26.48 -17.11
CA ARG A 91 -2.05 26.07 -16.37
C ARG A 91 -1.43 27.18 -15.51
N ALA A 92 -1.97 28.39 -15.54
CA ALA A 92 -1.41 29.55 -14.86
C ALA A 92 -1.87 29.69 -13.40
N ASP A 93 -3.11 29.30 -13.07
CA ASP A 93 -3.70 29.57 -11.74
C ASP A 93 -3.37 28.51 -10.67
N ALA A 94 -2.85 27.34 -11.06
CA ALA A 94 -2.45 26.28 -10.12
C ALA A 94 -1.12 26.56 -9.37
N ARG A 95 -0.45 27.69 -9.63
CA ARG A 95 0.88 27.99 -9.06
C ARG A 95 0.84 28.73 -7.71
N VAL A 96 -0.33 29.11 -7.20
CA VAL A 96 -0.45 30.00 -6.02
C VAL A 96 -1.06 29.32 -4.78
N ARG A 97 -1.24 28.00 -4.81
CA ARG A 97 -1.53 27.22 -3.60
C ARG A 97 -0.71 25.94 -3.65
N ARG A 98 0.48 25.92 -3.07
CA ARG A 98 1.14 24.66 -2.73
C ARG A 98 1.60 24.72 -1.28
N GLU A 99 1.17 23.69 -0.58
CA GLU A 99 1.07 23.58 0.87
C GLU A 99 2.43 23.49 1.57
N ASP A 100 2.35 23.67 2.88
CA ASP A 100 3.36 23.94 3.88
C ASP A 100 4.73 23.23 3.67
N PRO A 101 5.87 23.98 3.65
CA PRO A 101 7.23 23.41 3.64
C PRO A 101 7.58 22.56 4.89
N LEU A 102 6.61 22.32 5.78
CA LEU A 102 6.73 21.54 7.01
C LEU A 102 6.08 20.14 6.94
N MET A 103 5.43 19.76 5.83
CA MET A 103 4.77 18.44 5.72
C MET A 103 5.78 17.30 5.88
N ASN A 104 5.53 16.41 6.85
CA ASN A 104 6.36 15.22 7.08
C ASN A 104 5.79 13.95 6.42
N PHE A 105 6.55 12.86 6.46
CA PHE A 105 6.19 11.57 5.86
C PHE A 105 4.81 11.05 6.32
N PHE A 106 4.51 11.14 7.62
CA PHE A 106 3.27 10.63 8.19
C PHE A 106 2.07 11.49 7.81
N GLU A 107 2.22 12.81 7.82
CA GLU A 107 1.17 13.75 7.37
C GLU A 107 0.84 13.53 5.89
N ALA A 108 1.87 13.34 5.05
CA ALA A 108 1.68 13.02 3.65
C ALA A 108 0.93 11.70 3.45
N SER A 109 1.30 10.65 4.20
CA SER A 109 0.61 9.35 4.18
C SER A 109 -0.87 9.48 4.58
N MET A 110 -1.17 10.23 5.64
CA MET A 110 -2.56 10.49 6.06
C MET A 110 -3.35 11.22 4.98
N LYS A 111 -2.79 12.30 4.43
CA LYS A 111 -3.43 13.08 3.36
C LYS A 111 -3.73 12.23 2.12
N ILE A 112 -2.79 11.35 1.74
CA ILE A 112 -2.97 10.42 0.62
C ILE A 112 -4.07 9.40 0.92
N ASN A 113 -4.12 8.84 2.13
CA ASN A 113 -5.12 7.84 2.49
C ASN A 113 -6.56 8.38 2.43
N GLU A 114 -6.75 9.67 2.74
CA GLU A 114 -8.03 10.37 2.64
C GLU A 114 -8.46 10.63 1.18
N ALA A 115 -7.55 10.55 0.21
CA ALA A 115 -7.86 10.84 -1.18
C ALA A 115 -8.74 9.73 -1.81
N GLU A 116 -9.94 10.10 -2.26
CA GLU A 116 -10.86 9.20 -2.96
C GLU A 116 -10.38 8.85 -4.37
N ILE A 117 -9.75 9.81 -5.05
CA ILE A 117 -9.21 9.67 -6.40
C ILE A 117 -7.73 10.03 -6.42
N LEU A 118 -6.99 9.44 -7.35
CA LEU A 118 -5.60 9.80 -7.59
C LEU A 118 -5.54 10.88 -8.70
N ASP A 119 -5.81 12.13 -8.32
CA ASP A 119 -5.57 13.28 -9.20
C ASP A 119 -4.06 13.58 -9.35
N ILE A 120 -3.72 14.59 -10.16
CA ILE A 120 -2.31 14.88 -10.45
C ILE A 120 -1.55 15.35 -9.21
N GLU A 121 -2.15 16.19 -8.38
CA GLU A 121 -1.50 16.72 -7.17
C GLU A 121 -1.28 15.61 -6.14
N THR A 122 -2.29 14.77 -5.93
CA THR A 122 -2.18 13.59 -5.05
C THR A 122 -1.17 12.59 -5.60
N ALA A 123 -1.11 12.38 -6.91
CA ALA A 123 -0.11 11.53 -7.54
C ALA A 123 1.32 12.09 -7.39
N GLU A 124 1.51 13.41 -7.48
CA GLU A 124 2.80 14.05 -7.22
C GLU A 124 3.24 13.85 -5.76
N LEU A 125 2.32 14.02 -4.81
CA LEU A 125 2.58 13.75 -3.40
C LEU A 125 2.90 12.26 -3.15
N LEU A 126 2.18 11.36 -3.80
CA LEU A 126 2.44 9.92 -3.74
C LEU A 126 3.82 9.59 -4.30
N VAL A 127 4.24 10.16 -5.44
CA VAL A 127 5.61 9.98 -5.96
C VAL A 127 6.67 10.36 -4.92
N ARG A 128 6.45 11.45 -4.19
CA ARG A 128 7.35 11.88 -3.12
C ARG A 128 7.36 10.87 -1.96
N LEU A 129 6.19 10.44 -1.50
CA LEU A 129 6.04 9.44 -0.43
C LEU A 129 6.75 8.13 -0.79
N GLU A 130 6.47 7.58 -1.97
CA GLU A 130 7.04 6.33 -2.49
C GLU A 130 8.58 6.41 -2.61
N ASN A 131 9.11 7.52 -3.13
CA ASN A 131 10.57 7.72 -3.14
C ASN A 131 11.19 7.80 -1.74
N SER A 132 10.41 8.22 -0.75
CA SER A 132 10.82 8.31 0.66
C SER A 132 10.74 6.97 1.38
N GLY A 133 9.99 5.99 0.84
CA GLY A 133 9.97 4.62 1.35
C GLY A 133 11.36 3.98 1.40
N ASP A 134 12.22 4.25 0.41
CA ASP A 134 13.65 3.86 0.44
C ASP A 134 14.37 4.39 1.70
N VAL A 135 14.10 5.63 2.13
CA VAL A 135 14.68 6.19 3.36
C VAL A 135 14.11 5.47 4.59
N LEU A 136 12.78 5.40 4.71
CA LEU A 136 12.10 4.72 5.82
C LEU A 136 12.65 3.30 6.04
N TYR A 137 12.73 2.51 4.97
CA TYR A 137 13.14 1.12 5.06
C TYR A 137 14.62 0.93 5.40
N ASN A 138 15.50 1.79 4.88
CA ASN A 138 16.92 1.73 5.25
C ASN A 138 17.13 2.19 6.71
N GLU A 139 16.40 3.20 7.17
CA GLU A 139 16.48 3.67 8.57
C GLU A 139 15.92 2.63 9.56
N LEU A 140 14.81 1.95 9.21
CA LEU A 140 14.31 0.81 9.98
C LEU A 140 15.34 -0.33 10.01
N ALA A 141 15.89 -0.70 8.84
CA ALA A 141 16.88 -1.76 8.72
C ALA A 141 18.15 -1.49 9.55
N ALA A 142 18.62 -0.24 9.58
CA ALA A 142 19.80 0.17 10.36
C ALA A 142 19.61 0.03 11.88
N ARG A 143 18.35 0.06 12.35
CA ARG A 143 17.99 -0.06 13.77
C ARG A 143 17.67 -1.49 14.19
N LEU A 144 17.56 -2.42 13.24
CA LEU A 144 17.40 -3.84 13.53
C LEU A 144 18.74 -4.46 13.91
N ASN A 145 18.80 -5.10 15.08
CA ASN A 145 19.96 -5.88 15.50
C ASN A 145 19.97 -7.30 14.88
N ASN A 146 19.62 -7.42 13.59
CA ASN A 146 19.58 -8.67 12.85
C ASN A 146 19.67 -8.41 11.34
N GLU A 147 20.77 -8.83 10.71
CA GLU A 147 21.04 -8.53 9.29
C GLU A 147 20.11 -9.27 8.32
N GLU A 148 19.63 -10.48 8.67
CA GLU A 148 18.68 -11.22 7.82
C GLU A 148 17.33 -10.50 7.77
N ALA A 149 16.84 -10.03 8.92
CA ALA A 149 15.64 -9.20 9.00
C ALA A 149 15.84 -7.83 8.32
N ALA A 150 17.01 -7.21 8.49
CA ALA A 150 17.34 -5.92 7.88
C ALA A 150 17.32 -5.98 6.34
N GLU A 151 17.85 -7.04 5.72
CA GLU A 151 17.86 -7.15 4.26
C GLU A 151 16.45 -7.31 3.66
N LEU A 152 15.52 -7.92 4.39
CA LEU A 152 14.11 -7.96 3.98
C LEU A 152 13.52 -6.55 3.86
N LEU A 153 13.83 -5.67 4.83
CA LEU A 153 13.38 -4.28 4.81
C LEU A 153 14.05 -3.47 3.69
N ARG A 154 15.38 -3.58 3.53
CA ARG A 154 16.09 -2.89 2.42
C ARG A 154 15.58 -3.32 1.06
N LYS A 155 15.11 -4.57 0.93
CA LYS A 155 14.47 -5.03 -0.30
C LYS A 155 13.18 -4.28 -0.60
N ASN A 156 12.32 -4.04 0.40
CA ASN A 156 11.12 -3.22 0.21
C ASN A 156 11.51 -1.80 -0.26
N GLY A 157 12.46 -1.15 0.43
CA GLY A 157 12.92 0.20 0.05
C GLY A 157 13.37 0.33 -1.41
N ARG A 158 14.04 -0.70 -1.98
CA ARG A 158 14.41 -0.71 -3.41
C ARG A 158 13.20 -0.86 -4.34
N GLU A 159 12.17 -1.59 -3.92
CA GLU A 159 10.93 -1.82 -4.67
C GLU A 159 10.03 -0.56 -4.66
N GLU A 160 10.03 0.25 -3.59
CA GLU A 160 9.29 1.53 -3.50
C GLU A 160 9.67 2.55 -4.58
N VAL A 161 10.94 2.62 -4.95
CA VAL A 161 11.37 3.48 -6.07
C VAL A 161 10.73 3.02 -7.40
N GLY A 162 10.39 1.73 -7.51
CA GLY A 162 9.60 1.18 -8.59
C GLY A 162 8.15 1.67 -8.58
N HIS A 163 7.56 1.88 -7.40
CA HIS A 163 6.20 2.38 -7.23
C HIS A 163 6.12 3.82 -7.72
N ALA A 164 7.02 4.69 -7.23
CA ALA A 164 7.14 6.08 -7.66
C ALA A 164 7.24 6.22 -9.19
N ARG A 165 8.07 5.38 -9.84
CA ARG A 165 8.20 5.37 -11.30
C ARG A 165 6.91 5.01 -12.02
N ARG A 166 6.14 4.07 -11.48
CA ARG A 166 4.84 3.68 -12.06
C ARG A 166 3.79 4.76 -11.85
N VAL A 167 3.80 5.45 -10.71
CA VAL A 167 2.93 6.63 -10.48
C VAL A 167 3.28 7.78 -11.44
N MET A 168 4.57 8.06 -11.69
CA MET A 168 4.97 9.03 -12.72
C MET A 168 4.46 8.66 -14.13
N LYS A 169 4.43 7.36 -14.45
CA LYS A 169 3.83 6.86 -15.68
C LYS A 169 2.30 7.05 -15.69
N VAL A 170 1.62 6.85 -14.56
CA VAL A 170 0.20 7.17 -14.41
C VAL A 170 -0.07 8.66 -14.69
N ILE A 171 0.72 9.58 -14.12
CA ILE A 171 0.62 11.02 -14.40
C ILE A 171 0.78 11.30 -15.90
N SER A 172 1.75 10.64 -16.54
CA SER A 172 1.97 10.79 -17.99
C SER A 172 0.75 10.36 -18.81
N LEU A 173 0.12 9.25 -18.43
CA LEU A 173 -1.09 8.73 -19.10
C LEU A 173 -2.29 9.66 -18.88
N LYS A 174 -2.50 10.15 -17.66
CA LYS A 174 -3.60 11.08 -17.33
C LYS A 174 -3.50 12.41 -18.07
N THR A 175 -2.28 12.91 -18.27
CA THR A 175 -2.04 14.21 -18.92
C THR A 175 -1.86 14.10 -20.44
N GLY A 176 -1.64 12.89 -20.97
CA GLY A 176 -1.37 12.64 -22.38
C GLY A 176 0.03 13.10 -22.84
N THR A 177 0.91 13.47 -21.92
CA THR A 177 2.28 13.93 -22.19
C THR A 177 3.26 13.26 -21.24
N GLU A 178 4.51 13.07 -21.66
CA GLU A 178 5.55 12.57 -20.74
C GLU A 178 5.68 13.50 -19.53
N TYR A 179 5.52 12.93 -18.34
CA TYR A 179 5.68 13.65 -17.08
C TYR A 179 7.15 13.71 -16.69
N VAL A 180 7.63 14.90 -16.39
CA VAL A 180 8.97 15.16 -15.83
C VAL A 180 8.76 15.75 -14.44
N PRO A 181 9.18 15.06 -13.37
CA PRO A 181 8.97 15.55 -12.01
C PRO A 181 9.80 16.81 -11.74
N SER A 182 9.24 17.72 -10.94
CA SER A 182 9.99 18.84 -10.40
C SER A 182 11.01 18.36 -9.36
N ALA A 183 11.98 19.21 -9.03
CA ALA A 183 12.93 18.92 -7.95
C ALA A 183 12.23 18.71 -6.59
N GLU A 184 11.16 19.47 -6.33
CA GLU A 184 10.33 19.37 -5.13
C GLU A 184 9.63 18.01 -5.01
N VAL A 185 9.08 17.47 -6.11
CA VAL A 185 8.46 16.13 -6.12
C VAL A 185 9.49 15.02 -5.85
N LEU A 186 10.76 15.26 -6.21
CA LEU A 186 11.85 14.31 -5.99
C LEU A 186 12.50 14.45 -4.60
N GLU A 187 12.21 15.52 -3.87
CA GLU A 187 12.76 15.74 -2.52
C GLU A 187 12.15 14.74 -1.54
N LYS A 188 12.95 13.83 -1.00
CA LYS A 188 12.44 12.81 -0.08
C LYS A 188 12.03 13.45 1.26
N PHE A 189 10.99 12.93 1.88
CA PHE A 189 10.66 13.24 3.26
C PHE A 189 11.75 12.71 4.19
N GLU A 190 12.09 13.50 5.20
CA GLU A 190 12.81 12.98 6.36
C GLU A 190 11.88 12.04 7.15
N VAL A 191 12.46 10.99 7.71
CA VAL A 191 11.75 10.01 8.51
C VAL A 191 12.32 10.05 9.92
N ASP A 192 11.53 10.55 10.86
CA ASP A 192 11.89 10.58 12.28
C ASP A 192 11.49 9.25 12.93
N LEU A 193 12.49 8.42 13.24
CA LEU A 193 12.32 7.14 13.90
C LEU A 193 13.06 7.15 15.23
N PRO A 194 12.55 6.46 16.27
CA PRO A 194 13.26 6.30 17.53
C PRO A 194 14.64 5.65 17.31
N ASP A 195 15.57 5.90 18.23
CA ASP A 195 16.95 5.39 18.14
C ASP A 195 17.05 3.86 18.03
N SER A 196 16.05 3.14 18.54
CA SER A 196 15.92 1.69 18.42
C SER A 196 14.52 1.30 18.01
N VAL A 197 14.43 0.30 17.13
CA VAL A 197 13.17 -0.31 16.68
C VAL A 197 13.26 -1.80 17.00
N ASP A 198 12.37 -2.28 17.86
CA ASP A 198 12.24 -3.70 18.16
C ASP A 198 11.11 -4.35 17.33
N ALA A 199 10.97 -5.67 17.45
CA ALA A 199 9.96 -6.42 16.72
C ALA A 199 8.52 -5.95 17.00
N SER A 200 8.25 -5.30 18.13
CA SER A 200 6.91 -4.84 18.52
C SER A 200 6.44 -3.61 17.73
N ALA A 201 7.35 -2.87 17.11
CA ALA A 201 7.03 -1.71 16.28
C ALA A 201 6.67 -2.06 14.82
N LEU A 202 7.19 -3.18 14.31
CA LEU A 202 6.99 -3.61 12.92
C LEU A 202 5.53 -3.94 12.52
N PRO A 203 4.64 -4.43 13.40
CA PRO A 203 3.23 -4.64 13.07
C PRO A 203 2.49 -3.39 12.56
N MET A 204 2.87 -2.18 13.01
CA MET A 204 2.27 -0.96 12.48
C MET A 204 2.71 -0.68 11.04
N ILE A 205 3.96 -1.02 10.69
CA ILE A 205 4.45 -0.90 9.31
C ILE A 205 3.73 -1.90 8.41
N VAL A 206 3.50 -3.14 8.89
CA VAL A 206 2.69 -4.14 8.17
C VAL A 206 1.31 -3.59 7.84
N GLU A 207 0.64 -2.93 8.78
CA GLU A 207 -0.67 -2.33 8.53
C GLU A 207 -0.58 -1.20 7.49
N GLY A 208 0.45 -0.34 7.58
CA GLY A 208 0.72 0.69 6.59
C GLY A 208 0.80 0.15 5.15
N GLU A 209 1.56 -0.94 4.96
CA GLU A 209 1.68 -1.62 3.66
C GLU A 209 0.33 -2.17 3.15
N LEU A 210 -0.46 -2.78 4.03
CA LEU A 210 -1.78 -3.30 3.67
C LEU A 210 -2.76 -2.18 3.32
N GLN A 211 -2.69 -1.04 4.02
CA GLN A 211 -3.46 0.14 3.67
C GLN A 211 -3.00 0.75 2.35
N GLY A 212 -1.71 0.70 2.03
CA GLY A 212 -1.17 1.06 0.72
C GLY A 212 -1.82 0.27 -0.42
N ASP A 213 -1.90 -1.06 -0.28
CA ASP A 213 -2.60 -1.92 -1.25
C ASP A 213 -4.07 -1.52 -1.42
N LEU A 214 -4.79 -1.32 -0.31
CA LEU A 214 -6.18 -0.86 -0.35
C LEU A 214 -6.32 0.52 -1.02
N GLY A 215 -5.40 1.44 -0.78
CA GLY A 215 -5.32 2.74 -1.46
C GLY A 215 -5.18 2.58 -2.97
N TYR A 216 -4.23 1.76 -3.41
CA TYR A 216 -4.03 1.46 -4.83
C TYR A 216 -5.26 0.81 -5.49
N GLN A 217 -5.90 -0.14 -4.82
CA GLN A 217 -7.14 -0.77 -5.29
C GLN A 217 -8.29 0.25 -5.39
N LYS A 218 -8.44 1.12 -4.38
CA LYS A 218 -9.43 2.21 -4.36
C LYS A 218 -9.25 3.13 -5.56
N TRP A 219 -8.03 3.64 -5.79
CA TRP A 219 -7.78 4.55 -6.90
C TRP A 219 -7.96 3.85 -8.25
N ALA A 220 -7.48 2.60 -8.39
CA ALA A 220 -7.68 1.83 -9.62
C ALA A 220 -9.17 1.65 -9.97
N SER A 221 -10.05 1.50 -8.97
CA SER A 221 -11.49 1.35 -9.19
C SER A 221 -12.18 2.62 -9.75
N HIS A 222 -11.53 3.78 -9.62
CA HIS A 222 -12.00 5.07 -10.15
C HIS A 222 -11.49 5.36 -11.57
N GLU A 223 -10.59 4.53 -12.10
CA GLU A 223 -9.99 4.72 -13.42
C GLU A 223 -10.75 3.99 -14.52
N THR A 224 -10.67 4.53 -15.75
CA THR A 224 -11.20 3.88 -16.95
C THR A 224 -10.12 3.42 -17.92
N ASP A 225 -8.90 3.94 -17.78
CA ASP A 225 -7.76 3.54 -18.63
C ASP A 225 -7.18 2.22 -18.12
N PRO A 226 -7.20 1.14 -18.93
CA PRO A 226 -6.71 -0.17 -18.49
C PRO A 226 -5.21 -0.19 -18.18
N GLU A 227 -4.40 0.67 -18.78
CA GLU A 227 -2.97 0.76 -18.48
C GLU A 227 -2.74 1.40 -17.11
N ILE A 228 -3.50 2.44 -16.76
CA ILE A 228 -3.45 3.05 -15.42
C ILE A 228 -3.89 2.04 -14.36
N ILE A 229 -5.01 1.35 -14.59
CA ILE A 229 -5.54 0.34 -13.66
C ILE A 229 -4.48 -0.73 -13.36
N GLU A 230 -3.83 -1.28 -14.40
CA GLU A 230 -2.83 -2.33 -14.20
C GLU A 230 -1.60 -1.82 -13.44
N LEU A 231 -1.15 -0.58 -13.69
CA LEU A 231 -0.03 0.02 -12.96
C LEU A 231 -0.33 0.17 -11.47
N LEU A 232 -1.52 0.67 -11.12
CA LEU A 232 -1.94 0.86 -9.73
C LEU A 232 -2.12 -0.48 -9.02
N LEU A 233 -2.83 -1.43 -9.63
CA LEU A 233 -3.00 -2.77 -9.06
C LEU A 233 -1.68 -3.52 -8.92
N ARG A 234 -0.68 -3.21 -9.77
CA ARG A 234 0.66 -3.77 -9.61
C ARG A 234 1.37 -3.22 -8.37
N ASN A 235 1.27 -1.92 -8.08
CA ASN A 235 1.81 -1.36 -6.85
C ASN A 235 1.16 -2.04 -5.64
N GLY A 236 -0.18 -2.09 -5.58
CA GLY A 236 -0.86 -2.72 -4.44
C GLY A 236 -0.47 -4.19 -4.18
N ARG A 237 -0.28 -4.98 -5.25
CA ARG A 237 0.25 -6.36 -5.12
C ARG A 237 1.69 -6.42 -4.63
N GLU A 238 2.50 -5.39 -4.89
CA GLU A 238 3.86 -5.27 -4.37
C GLU A 238 3.83 -4.85 -2.89
N GLU A 239 2.93 -3.95 -2.47
CA GLU A 239 2.70 -3.61 -1.03
C GLU A 239 2.30 -4.82 -0.19
N THR A 240 1.40 -5.67 -0.70
CA THR A 240 1.07 -6.93 0.01
C THR A 240 2.31 -7.79 0.24
N LYS A 241 3.27 -7.82 -0.70
CA LYS A 241 4.53 -8.56 -0.52
C LYS A 241 5.48 -7.85 0.44
N HIS A 242 5.45 -6.53 0.51
CA HIS A 242 6.20 -5.77 1.50
C HIS A 242 5.73 -6.14 2.91
N ALA A 243 4.42 -6.15 3.14
CA ALA A 243 3.80 -6.60 4.38
C ALA A 243 4.22 -8.03 4.75
N GLU A 244 4.22 -8.96 3.79
CA GLU A 244 4.66 -10.35 3.99
C GLU A 244 6.12 -10.44 4.43
N ARG A 245 7.02 -9.64 3.85
CA ARG A 245 8.44 -9.61 4.24
C ARG A 245 8.66 -9.01 5.61
N ILE A 246 7.89 -8.00 6.00
CA ILE A 246 7.96 -7.44 7.35
C ILE A 246 7.48 -8.49 8.37
N LYS A 247 6.41 -9.24 8.07
CA LYS A 247 5.97 -10.37 8.91
C LYS A 247 7.08 -11.41 9.07
N GLN A 248 7.78 -11.74 7.98
CA GLN A 248 8.94 -12.63 8.05
C GLN A 248 10.08 -12.05 8.92
N ALA A 249 10.36 -10.75 8.82
CA ALA A 249 11.35 -10.09 9.67
C ALA A 249 10.97 -10.17 11.16
N ILE A 250 9.69 -10.00 11.51
CA ILE A 250 9.18 -10.16 12.88
C ILE A 250 9.44 -11.59 13.39
N GLU A 251 9.16 -12.61 12.58
CA GLU A 251 9.39 -14.01 12.95
C GLU A 251 10.88 -14.32 13.21
N ILE A 252 11.77 -13.75 12.39
CA ILE A 252 13.23 -13.87 12.55
C ILE A 252 13.69 -13.24 13.87
N LEU A 253 13.23 -12.03 14.17
CA LEU A 253 13.58 -11.30 15.39
C LEU A 253 13.10 -12.05 16.63
N ALA A 254 11.83 -12.48 16.66
CA ALA A 254 11.26 -13.24 17.78
C ALA A 254 12.01 -14.55 18.02
N SER A 255 12.42 -15.24 16.95
CA SER A 255 13.20 -16.48 17.06
C SER A 255 14.61 -16.24 17.63
N ALA A 256 15.23 -15.10 17.31
CA ALA A 256 16.55 -14.72 17.81
C ALA A 256 16.54 -14.30 19.28
N GLU A 257 15.43 -13.76 19.78
CA GLU A 257 15.25 -13.42 21.20
C GLU A 257 15.11 -14.68 22.07
N VAL A 258 14.39 -15.70 21.61
CA VAL A 258 14.21 -16.97 22.33
C VAL A 258 15.51 -17.79 22.41
N ALA A 259 16.45 -17.56 21.50
CA ALA A 259 17.73 -18.27 21.46
C ALA A 259 18.82 -17.69 22.37
N GLN A 260 18.57 -16.54 23.02
CA GLN A 260 19.48 -15.85 23.95
C GLN A 260 19.17 -16.22 25.41
#